data_AF-A0A174AAI8-F1
#
_entry.id   AF-A0A174AAI8-F1
#
_cell.length_a   1.000
_cell.length_b   1.000
_cell.length_c   1.000
_cell.angle_alpha   90.00
_cell.angle_beta   90.00
_cell.angle_gamma   90.00
#
_symmetry.space_group_name_H-M   'P 1'
#
loop_
_entity.id
_entity.type
_entity.pdbx_description
1 polymer ?
#
loop_
_entity_poly.entity_id
_entity_poly.type
_entity_poly.pdbx_seq_one_letter_code
_entity_poly.pdbx_strand_id
1 'polypeptide(L)'
;MVSTLTVGAAKYFHWNDSFSKRYNIDPETEKKLNDANSAKEMNQYTEHDGIRIEAVQSVADSYAAHIVLMIRGSEEFPLESHMGFESIDVQVEGNEMIGWEGRFLKEVTDDWSDGVEYEITVQDLGEKGLLNKPIKLSFHKITDAYTGKLNRTAPPVLLDTSWELTLNLDNEDTGKVYQVNQKIPGSEAVAKSLRLSSISYTLDMEWTYQKETLSGIDPNTGVEVEFEHVKNPPMLMGLVYEDGSVRENVLLHMSGHFTNEERTEYRAYGYNYEMAEYENVSGLLFFVGEEVVRVPVEKPD
;
A
#
# COMPACT_ATOMS: atom_id res chain seq x y z
N MET A 1 -9.70 -10.49 48.51
CA MET A 1 -8.94 -9.27 48.21
C MET A 1 -8.84 -9.21 46.70
N VAL A 2 -9.61 -8.32 46.06
CA VAL A 2 -9.64 -8.19 44.58
C VAL A 2 -8.47 -7.28 44.22
N SER A 3 -7.44 -7.83 43.58
CA SER A 3 -6.33 -7.04 43.05
C SER A 3 -6.80 -6.31 41.80
N THR A 4 -7.00 -5.00 41.92
CA THR A 4 -7.22 -4.12 40.77
C THR A 4 -5.91 -4.07 39.98
N LEU A 5 -5.85 -4.74 38.83
CA LEU A 5 -4.79 -4.54 37.86
C LEU A 5 -4.88 -3.08 37.40
N THR A 6 -3.92 -2.28 37.81
CA THR A 6 -3.74 -0.95 37.27
C THR A 6 -3.09 -1.15 35.91
N VAL A 7 -3.88 -1.10 34.84
CA VAL A 7 -3.35 -1.05 33.47
C VAL A 7 -2.64 0.28 33.34
N GLY A 8 -1.31 0.27 33.50
CA GLY A 8 -0.51 1.44 33.16
C GLY A 8 -0.73 1.74 31.68
N ALA A 9 -1.08 2.97 31.33
CA ALA A 9 -1.14 3.39 29.94
C ALA A 9 0.24 3.15 29.32
N ALA A 10 0.33 2.19 28.39
CA ALA A 10 1.53 2.03 27.59
C ALA A 10 1.77 3.37 26.88
N LYS A 11 2.95 3.94 27.05
CA LYS A 11 3.34 5.12 26.30
C LYS A 11 3.72 4.64 24.91
N TYR A 12 2.80 4.75 23.96
CA TYR A 12 3.10 4.49 22.56
C TYR A 12 4.05 5.56 22.01
N PHE A 13 4.70 5.25 20.89
CA PHE A 13 5.51 6.21 20.16
C PHE A 13 4.62 7.32 19.59
N HIS A 14 5.22 8.45 19.26
CA HIS A 14 4.48 9.53 18.62
C HIS A 14 4.31 9.21 17.14
N TRP A 15 3.06 8.98 16.73
CA TRP A 15 2.71 8.75 15.33
C TRP A 15 3.02 9.97 14.46
N ASN A 16 3.43 9.71 13.23
CA ASN A 16 3.60 10.77 12.24
C ASN A 16 2.24 11.43 11.92
N ASP A 17 2.13 12.73 12.15
CA ASP A 17 0.89 13.48 11.97
C ASP A 17 0.38 13.46 10.51
N SER A 18 1.27 13.60 9.53
CA SER A 18 0.90 13.59 8.10
C SER A 18 0.38 12.22 7.67
N PHE A 19 1.05 11.15 8.11
CA PHE A 19 0.60 9.78 7.91
C PHE A 19 -0.81 9.58 8.50
N SER A 20 -0.99 9.97 9.76
CA SER A 20 -2.26 9.82 10.48
C SER A 20 -3.38 10.59 9.79
N LYS A 21 -3.12 11.83 9.36
CA LYS A 21 -4.07 12.65 8.59
C LYS A 21 -4.42 12.00 7.26
N ARG A 22 -3.44 11.47 6.53
CA ARG A 22 -3.64 10.88 5.20
C ARG A 22 -4.53 9.64 5.24
N TYR A 23 -4.32 8.78 6.23
CA TYR A 23 -5.06 7.53 6.40
C TYR A 23 -6.28 7.67 7.32
N ASN A 24 -6.63 8.90 7.72
CA ASN A 24 -7.72 9.23 8.63
C ASN A 24 -7.69 8.40 9.93
N ILE A 25 -6.51 8.29 10.54
CA ILE A 25 -6.26 7.48 11.73
C ILE A 25 -6.71 8.26 12.96
N ASP A 26 -7.69 7.71 13.68
CA ASP A 26 -8.13 8.23 14.96
C ASP A 26 -7.37 7.57 16.14
N PRO A 27 -7.46 8.11 17.37
CA PRO A 27 -6.76 7.56 18.52
C PRO A 27 -7.14 6.12 18.88
N GLU A 28 -8.34 5.66 18.50
CA GLU A 28 -8.77 4.28 18.74
C GLU A 28 -8.05 3.32 17.78
N THR A 29 -7.96 3.69 16.51
CA THR A 29 -7.24 2.97 15.46
C THR A 29 -5.75 2.94 15.76
N GLU A 30 -5.16 4.08 16.16
CA GLU A 30 -3.77 4.17 16.61
C GLU A 30 -3.49 3.17 17.74
N LYS A 31 -4.33 3.20 18.78
CA LYS A 31 -4.22 2.30 19.91
C LYS A 31 -4.32 0.83 19.49
N LYS A 32 -5.26 0.47 18.61
CA LYS A 32 -5.43 -0.90 18.10
C LYS A 32 -4.18 -1.38 17.35
N LEU A 33 -3.65 -0.55 16.45
CA LEU A 33 -2.45 -0.87 15.66
C LEU A 33 -1.20 -1.01 16.54
N ASN A 34 -1.07 -0.17 17.57
CA ASN A 34 0.03 -0.27 18.54
C ASN A 34 -0.11 -1.51 19.44
N ASP A 35 -1.30 -1.78 19.99
CA ASP A 35 -1.56 -2.93 20.86
C ASP A 35 -1.32 -4.26 20.14
N ALA A 36 -1.66 -4.31 18.86
CA ALA A 36 -1.47 -5.48 18.03
C ALA A 36 -0.06 -5.58 17.44
N ASN A 37 0.85 -4.62 17.72
CA ASN A 37 2.20 -4.53 17.14
C ASN A 37 2.23 -4.45 15.60
N SER A 38 1.14 -4.08 14.94
CA SER A 38 1.14 -3.82 13.49
C SER A 38 1.69 -2.45 13.15
N ALA A 39 1.80 -1.54 14.11
CA ALA A 39 2.54 -0.28 13.99
C ALA A 39 3.76 -0.23 14.92
N LYS A 40 4.87 0.32 14.43
CA LYS A 40 6.14 0.39 15.17
C LYS A 40 6.84 1.73 14.93
N GLU A 41 7.53 2.20 15.97
CA GLU A 41 8.58 3.21 15.83
C GLU A 41 9.80 2.57 15.15
N MET A 42 10.42 3.31 14.25
CA MET A 42 11.65 2.91 13.57
C MET A 42 12.76 3.91 13.89
N ASN A 43 14.01 3.44 13.80
CA ASN A 43 15.20 4.27 14.07
C ASN A 43 16.41 3.88 13.21
N GLN A 44 16.17 3.16 12.11
CA GLN A 44 17.19 2.82 11.13
C GLN A 44 17.38 4.00 10.17
N TYR A 45 18.63 4.37 9.92
CA TYR A 45 18.96 5.48 9.05
C TYR A 45 20.25 5.23 8.27
N THR A 46 20.41 5.99 7.20
CA THR A 46 21.64 6.14 6.43
C THR A 46 21.92 7.62 6.26
N GLU A 47 23.18 8.02 6.35
CA GLU A 47 23.56 9.43 6.35
C GLU A 47 24.96 9.60 5.77
N HIS A 48 25.05 10.37 4.69
CA HIS A 48 26.30 10.85 4.10
C HIS A 48 26.00 11.95 3.08
N ASP A 49 27.04 12.67 2.67
CA ASP A 49 26.95 13.77 1.70
C ASP A 49 25.91 14.84 2.07
N GLY A 50 25.77 15.12 3.37
CA GLY A 50 24.87 16.15 3.88
C GLY A 50 23.38 15.78 3.86
N ILE A 51 23.05 14.51 3.56
CA ILE A 51 21.67 14.01 3.55
C ILE A 51 21.54 12.84 4.53
N ARG A 52 20.50 12.89 5.37
CA ARG A 52 20.05 11.80 6.25
C ARG A 52 18.71 11.28 5.78
N ILE A 53 18.60 9.97 5.59
CA ILE A 53 17.35 9.26 5.32
C ILE A 53 17.09 8.32 6.49
N GLU A 54 16.04 8.57 7.26
CA GLU A 54 15.71 7.84 8.48
C GLU A 54 14.31 7.26 8.38
N ALA A 55 14.16 5.95 8.58
CA ALA A 55 12.85 5.34 8.79
C ALA A 55 12.40 5.64 10.23
N VAL A 56 11.23 6.26 10.37
CA VAL A 56 10.72 6.73 11.67
C VAL A 56 9.49 5.96 12.14
N GLN A 57 8.72 5.37 11.23
CA GLN A 57 7.51 4.61 11.55
C GLN A 57 7.24 3.55 10.49
N SER A 58 6.73 2.39 10.90
CA SER A 58 6.09 1.41 10.02
C SER A 58 4.66 1.11 10.45
N VAL A 59 3.79 0.85 9.48
CA VAL A 59 2.55 0.10 9.65
C VAL A 59 2.56 -1.04 8.65
N ALA A 60 2.68 -2.28 9.12
CA ALA A 60 2.97 -3.42 8.25
C ALA A 60 2.28 -4.71 8.70
N ASP A 61 2.12 -5.61 7.73
CA ASP A 61 1.74 -7.00 7.88
C ASP A 61 2.55 -7.85 6.89
N SER A 62 2.20 -9.13 6.73
CA SER A 62 2.96 -10.01 5.83
C SER A 62 2.90 -9.60 4.35
N TYR A 63 1.87 -8.87 3.91
CA TYR A 63 1.58 -8.61 2.49
C TYR A 63 1.75 -7.16 2.07
N ALA A 64 1.68 -6.20 3.00
CA ALA A 64 1.96 -4.79 2.73
C ALA A 64 2.69 -4.12 3.89
N ALA A 65 3.41 -3.04 3.56
CA ALA A 65 4.04 -2.18 4.54
C ALA A 65 3.99 -0.72 4.09
N HIS A 66 3.52 0.15 4.98
CA HIS A 66 3.73 1.59 4.89
C HIS A 66 4.95 1.95 5.73
N ILE A 67 5.97 2.52 5.11
CA ILE A 67 7.23 2.92 5.76
C ILE A 67 7.33 4.43 5.64
N VAL A 68 7.28 5.12 6.77
CA VAL A 68 7.46 6.58 6.85
C VAL A 68 8.94 6.88 7.06
N LEU A 69 9.47 7.68 6.17
CA LEU A 69 10.81 8.21 6.17
C LEU A 69 10.79 9.69 6.51
N MET A 70 11.82 10.11 7.21
CA MET A 70 12.18 11.50 7.40
C MET A 70 13.52 11.75 6.72
N ILE A 71 13.49 12.63 5.71
CA ILE A 71 14.67 12.99 4.93
C ILE A 71 15.10 14.39 5.35
N ARG A 72 16.37 14.56 5.74
CA ARG A 72 16.91 15.85 6.20
C ARG A 72 18.18 16.21 5.44
N GLY A 73 18.26 17.49 5.08
CA GLY A 73 19.48 18.12 4.59
C GLY A 73 20.30 18.69 5.74
N SER A 74 21.58 18.91 5.48
CA SER A 74 22.50 19.64 6.35
C SER A 74 22.51 21.13 5.98
N GLU A 75 23.20 21.96 6.77
CA GLU A 75 23.42 23.37 6.38
C GLU A 75 24.21 23.51 5.07
N GLU A 76 25.08 22.54 4.75
CA GLU A 76 25.87 22.53 3.51
C GLU A 76 25.09 22.04 2.30
N PHE A 77 24.04 21.25 2.53
CA PHE A 77 23.11 20.76 1.50
C PHE A 77 21.68 20.79 2.04
N PRO A 78 21.04 21.97 2.07
CA PRO A 78 19.65 22.10 2.51
C PRO A 78 18.71 21.47 1.48
N LEU A 79 17.62 20.86 1.94
CA LEU A 79 16.58 20.35 1.06
C LEU A 79 15.67 21.49 0.58
N GLU A 80 15.27 21.41 -0.68
CA GLU A 80 14.33 22.33 -1.30
C GLU A 80 13.22 21.53 -1.99
N SER A 81 12.01 22.08 -2.06
CA SER A 81 10.84 21.33 -2.55
C SER A 81 10.85 20.98 -4.03
N HIS A 82 11.75 21.57 -4.82
CA HIS A 82 12.00 21.14 -6.20
C HIS A 82 12.87 19.89 -6.28
N MET A 83 13.47 19.44 -5.18
CA MET A 83 14.39 18.30 -5.21
C MET A 83 13.63 16.97 -5.21
N GLY A 84 14.19 15.99 -5.93
CA GLY A 84 13.71 14.61 -5.90
C GLY A 84 14.83 13.62 -6.24
N PHE A 85 14.64 12.35 -5.86
CA PHE A 85 15.56 11.29 -6.26
C PHE A 85 15.42 10.97 -7.76
N GLU A 86 16.54 10.69 -8.43
CA GLU A 86 16.50 10.24 -9.84
C GLU A 86 15.79 8.88 -9.95
N SER A 87 16.12 7.98 -9.02
CA SER A 87 15.42 6.71 -8.85
C SER A 87 15.49 6.24 -7.39
N ILE A 88 14.54 5.38 -7.04
CA ILE A 88 14.54 4.62 -5.79
C ILE A 88 14.35 3.16 -6.19
N ASP A 89 15.15 2.27 -5.60
CA ASP A 89 15.01 0.83 -5.75
C ASP A 89 14.62 0.21 -4.40
N VAL A 90 13.63 -0.67 -4.42
CA VAL A 90 13.19 -1.44 -3.26
C VAL A 90 13.50 -2.91 -3.53
N GLN A 91 14.10 -3.59 -2.55
CA GLN A 91 14.39 -5.02 -2.63
C GLN A 91 14.00 -5.69 -1.32
N VAL A 92 13.36 -6.85 -1.40
CA VAL A 92 12.99 -7.67 -0.24
C VAL A 92 13.71 -9.01 -0.36
N GLU A 93 14.43 -9.41 0.69
CA GLU A 93 15.21 -10.64 0.65
C GLU A 93 14.32 -11.87 0.34
N GLY A 94 14.72 -12.64 -0.68
CA GLY A 94 14.00 -13.84 -1.09
C GLY A 94 12.67 -13.58 -1.81
N ASN A 95 12.41 -12.33 -2.24
CA ASN A 95 11.21 -11.98 -2.99
C ASN A 95 11.54 -11.08 -4.20
N GLU A 96 11.35 -11.62 -5.40
CA GLU A 96 11.60 -10.90 -6.66
C GLU A 96 10.34 -10.22 -7.22
N MET A 97 9.17 -10.54 -6.67
CA MET A 97 7.88 -10.00 -7.12
C MET A 97 7.33 -9.08 -6.05
N ILE A 98 7.78 -7.82 -6.08
CA ILE A 98 7.26 -6.77 -5.21
C ILE A 98 6.65 -5.65 -6.05
N GLY A 99 5.57 -5.06 -5.55
CA GLY A 99 5.09 -3.75 -5.97
C GLY A 99 5.54 -2.72 -4.95
N TRP A 100 5.84 -1.50 -5.37
CA TRP A 100 6.05 -0.41 -4.44
C TRP A 100 5.68 0.94 -5.06
N GLU A 101 5.40 1.89 -4.19
CA GLU A 101 5.18 3.29 -4.57
C GLU A 101 5.83 4.19 -3.52
N GLY A 102 6.24 5.37 -3.96
CA GLY A 102 6.82 6.40 -3.11
C GLY A 102 6.08 7.72 -3.27
N ARG A 103 5.86 8.43 -2.16
CA ARG A 103 5.17 9.73 -2.18
C ARG A 103 5.60 10.63 -1.03
N PHE A 104 5.56 11.94 -1.23
CA PHE A 104 5.62 12.90 -0.14
C PHE A 104 4.31 12.89 0.64
N LEU A 105 4.38 12.94 1.98
CA LEU A 105 3.20 12.97 2.85
C LEU A 105 2.63 14.39 3.05
N LYS A 106 3.43 15.41 2.76
CA LYS A 106 3.05 16.83 2.75
C LYS A 106 3.03 17.38 1.32
N GLU A 107 2.34 18.50 1.13
CA GLU A 107 2.33 19.19 -0.17
C GLU A 107 3.72 19.79 -0.46
N VAL A 108 4.11 19.81 -1.74
CA VAL A 108 5.41 20.31 -2.25
C VAL A 108 5.55 21.84 -2.13
N THR A 109 4.58 22.51 -1.50
CA THR A 109 4.57 23.96 -1.24
C THR A 109 5.22 24.33 0.10
N ASP A 110 5.58 23.33 0.91
CA ASP A 110 6.17 23.54 2.24
C ASP A 110 7.68 23.81 2.20
N ASP A 111 8.16 24.56 3.19
CA ASP A 111 9.59 24.71 3.48
C ASP A 111 10.16 23.36 3.97
N TRP A 112 11.16 22.84 3.25
CA TRP A 112 11.80 21.55 3.57
C TRP A 112 13.04 21.71 4.45
N SER A 113 13.32 22.92 4.98
CA SER A 113 14.51 23.19 5.80
C SER A 113 14.59 22.34 7.08
N ASP A 114 13.46 21.97 7.67
CA ASP A 114 13.39 21.07 8.85
C ASP A 114 13.35 19.57 8.49
N GLY A 115 13.38 19.26 7.19
CA GLY A 115 13.21 17.93 6.63
C GLY A 115 11.84 17.70 6.00
N VAL A 116 11.74 16.59 5.27
CA VAL A 116 10.54 16.21 4.53
C VAL A 116 10.14 14.77 4.85
N GLU A 117 8.83 14.57 5.01
CA GLU A 117 8.23 13.27 5.26
C GLU A 117 7.87 12.58 3.95
N TYR A 118 8.37 11.37 3.78
CA TYR A 118 8.18 10.55 2.60
C TYR A 118 7.65 9.18 3.00
N GLU A 119 6.70 8.64 2.25
CA GLU A 119 6.17 7.31 2.45
C GLU A 119 6.64 6.41 1.31
N ILE A 120 7.09 5.19 1.68
CA ILE A 120 7.22 4.07 0.76
C ILE A 120 6.18 3.02 1.15
N THR A 121 5.26 2.72 0.25
CA THR A 121 4.36 1.57 0.38
C THR A 121 4.99 0.40 -0.38
N VAL A 122 5.17 -0.73 0.29
CA VAL A 122 5.66 -1.98 -0.31
C VAL A 122 4.53 -3.01 -0.29
N GLN A 123 4.34 -3.72 -1.39
CA GLN A 123 3.38 -4.80 -1.54
C GLN A 123 4.08 -6.08 -1.96
N ASP A 124 3.81 -7.18 -1.25
CA ASP A 124 4.26 -8.51 -1.62
C ASP A 124 3.35 -9.11 -2.70
N LEU A 125 3.85 -9.19 -3.93
CA LEU A 125 3.17 -9.85 -5.05
C LEU A 125 3.63 -11.30 -5.25
N GLY A 126 4.72 -11.70 -4.59
CA GLY A 126 5.34 -13.02 -4.69
C GLY A 126 4.94 -14.00 -3.60
N GLU A 127 4.10 -13.55 -2.66
CA GLU A 127 3.59 -14.33 -1.53
C GLU A 127 4.72 -14.96 -0.70
N LYS A 128 5.78 -14.18 -0.47
CA LYS A 128 6.93 -14.61 0.33
C LYS A 128 6.90 -14.07 1.75
N GLY A 129 6.09 -13.07 2.05
CA GLY A 129 6.06 -12.33 3.30
C GLY A 129 7.08 -11.19 3.33
N LEU A 130 6.70 -10.05 3.94
CA LEU A 130 7.55 -8.88 4.17
C LEU A 130 8.20 -8.85 5.56
N LEU A 131 7.54 -9.42 6.57
CA LEU A 131 7.96 -9.32 7.97
C LEU A 131 9.22 -10.13 8.27
N ASN A 132 10.03 -9.62 9.21
CA ASN A 132 11.27 -10.24 9.70
C ASN A 132 12.30 -10.58 8.61
N LYS A 133 12.28 -9.81 7.52
CA LYS A 133 13.23 -9.92 6.42
C LYS A 133 13.92 -8.59 6.14
N PRO A 134 15.17 -8.63 5.66
CA PRO A 134 15.84 -7.45 5.13
C PRO A 134 15.05 -6.84 3.97
N ILE A 135 14.68 -5.57 4.11
CA ILE A 135 14.16 -4.71 3.06
C ILE A 135 15.22 -3.65 2.78
N LYS A 136 15.80 -3.66 1.59
CA LYS A 136 16.80 -2.68 1.17
C LYS A 136 16.13 -1.59 0.33
N LEU A 137 16.30 -0.35 0.76
CA LEU A 137 15.93 0.85 0.02
C LEU A 137 17.20 1.50 -0.49
N SER A 138 17.31 1.68 -1.81
CA SER A 138 18.43 2.37 -2.45
C SER A 138 17.91 3.66 -3.08
N PHE A 139 18.47 4.80 -2.67
CA PHE A 139 18.11 6.12 -3.19
C PHE A 139 19.25 6.62 -4.07
N HIS A 140 18.95 6.98 -5.31
CA HIS A 140 19.98 7.31 -6.29
C HIS A 140 19.86 8.77 -6.74
N LYS A 141 20.91 9.53 -6.45
CA LYS A 141 21.12 10.94 -6.80
C LYS A 141 20.01 11.87 -6.30
N ILE A 142 20.34 13.14 -6.12
CA ILE A 142 19.33 14.19 -5.97
C ILE A 142 19.34 15.00 -7.26
N THR A 143 18.14 15.26 -7.78
CA THR A 143 17.91 16.00 -9.01
C THR A 143 16.97 17.17 -8.76
N ASP A 144 17.08 18.20 -9.59
CA ASP A 144 16.13 19.31 -9.64
C ASP A 144 14.91 18.86 -10.48
N ALA A 145 13.82 18.50 -9.81
CA ALA A 145 12.55 18.10 -10.40
C ALA A 145 11.87 19.32 -11.03
N TYR A 146 12.39 19.74 -12.19
CA TYR A 146 11.95 20.92 -12.92
C TYR A 146 10.48 20.83 -13.34
N THR A 147 9.63 21.62 -12.69
CA THR A 147 8.25 21.88 -13.16
C THR A 147 8.28 22.78 -14.39
N GLY A 148 8.03 22.26 -15.60
CA GLY A 148 7.44 23.12 -16.65
C GLY A 148 7.95 23.07 -18.09
N LYS A 149 8.81 22.14 -18.53
CA LYS A 149 9.04 21.93 -19.97
C LYS A 149 9.14 20.45 -20.34
N LEU A 150 8.16 19.98 -21.11
CA LEU A 150 8.08 18.68 -21.80
C LEU A 150 9.16 18.51 -22.90
N ASN A 151 10.37 19.01 -22.71
CA ASN A 151 11.50 18.71 -23.58
C ASN A 151 12.41 17.72 -22.84
N ARG A 152 12.55 16.53 -23.43
CA ARG A 152 13.19 15.31 -22.92
C ARG A 152 14.70 15.44 -22.61
N THR A 153 15.12 16.34 -21.75
CA THR A 153 16.45 16.32 -21.11
C THR A 153 16.31 15.83 -19.68
N ALA A 154 17.20 14.93 -19.25
CA ALA A 154 17.23 14.47 -17.86
C ALA A 154 17.34 15.66 -16.89
N PRO A 155 16.69 15.60 -15.71
CA PRO A 155 16.76 16.68 -14.74
C PRO A 155 18.22 16.92 -14.29
N PRO A 156 18.61 18.18 -14.00
CA PRO A 156 19.95 18.47 -13.48
C PRO A 156 20.25 17.67 -12.22
N VAL A 157 21.41 17.00 -12.19
CA VAL A 157 21.90 16.31 -10.98
C VAL A 157 22.49 17.36 -10.04
N LEU A 158 21.89 17.47 -8.86
CA LEU A 158 22.33 18.36 -7.77
C LEU A 158 23.33 17.65 -6.85
N LEU A 159 23.16 16.35 -6.66
CA LEU A 159 24.06 15.51 -5.86
C LEU A 159 24.19 14.12 -6.47
N ASP A 160 25.40 13.75 -6.91
CA ASP A 160 25.68 12.46 -7.57
C ASP A 160 26.24 11.44 -6.57
N THR A 161 25.35 10.92 -5.72
CA THR A 161 25.66 9.91 -4.71
C THR A 161 24.48 8.94 -4.57
N SER A 162 24.63 7.87 -3.80
CA SER A 162 23.55 6.93 -3.53
C SER A 162 23.56 6.47 -2.08
N TRP A 163 22.38 6.41 -1.49
CA TRP A 163 22.19 5.99 -0.11
C TRP A 163 21.54 4.61 -0.07
N GLU A 164 22.02 3.76 0.82
CA GLU A 164 21.42 2.46 1.08
C GLU A 164 20.93 2.40 2.52
N LEU A 165 19.66 2.04 2.70
CA LEU A 165 19.00 1.85 3.98
C LEU A 165 18.42 0.45 4.02
N THR A 166 18.91 -0.38 4.97
CA THR A 166 18.34 -1.72 5.21
C THR A 166 17.45 -1.67 6.44
N LEU A 167 16.21 -2.10 6.25
CA LEU A 167 15.16 -2.14 7.26
C LEU A 167 14.80 -3.60 7.57
N ASN A 168 14.28 -3.83 8.76
CA ASN A 168 13.58 -5.06 9.12
C ASN A 168 12.25 -4.67 9.77
N LEU A 169 11.17 -5.27 9.30
CA LEU A 169 9.84 -5.05 9.86
C LEU A 169 9.55 -6.13 10.90
N ASP A 170 9.68 -5.79 12.18
CA ASP A 170 9.33 -6.65 13.32
C ASP A 170 7.87 -6.43 13.77
N ASN A 171 7.04 -5.90 12.88
CA ASN A 171 5.59 -5.79 13.03
C ASN A 171 4.95 -7.19 13.12
N GLU A 172 3.73 -7.25 13.65
CA GLU A 172 2.93 -8.47 13.71
C GLU A 172 1.86 -8.50 12.62
N ASP A 173 1.65 -9.69 12.03
CA ASP A 173 0.57 -9.94 11.08
C ASP A 173 -0.74 -10.23 11.82
N THR A 174 -1.71 -9.33 11.68
CA THR A 174 -3.03 -9.45 12.31
C THR A 174 -4.14 -9.79 11.33
N GLY A 175 -3.80 -10.09 10.07
CA GLY A 175 -4.80 -10.37 9.03
C GLY A 175 -5.69 -11.56 9.39
N LYS A 176 -6.99 -11.42 9.15
CA LYS A 176 -7.98 -12.50 9.33
C LYS A 176 -8.47 -13.01 7.98
N VAL A 177 -8.75 -14.32 7.92
CA VAL A 177 -9.29 -14.97 6.72
C VAL A 177 -10.79 -15.15 6.88
N TYR A 178 -11.55 -14.52 6.00
CA TYR A 178 -12.99 -14.66 5.83
C TYR A 178 -13.27 -15.73 4.78
N GLN A 179 -14.09 -16.71 5.13
CA GLN A 179 -14.67 -17.62 4.14
C GLN A 179 -15.88 -16.96 3.52
N VAL A 180 -15.87 -16.82 2.19
CA VAL A 180 -16.91 -16.09 1.44
C VAL A 180 -17.78 -17.08 0.68
N ASN A 181 -17.16 -17.93 -0.15
CA ASN A 181 -17.78 -18.96 -0.98
C ASN A 181 -19.09 -18.56 -1.68
N GLN A 182 -19.10 -17.38 -2.30
CA GLN A 182 -20.31 -16.81 -2.92
C GLN A 182 -20.06 -16.28 -4.33
N LYS A 183 -21.04 -16.50 -5.21
CA LYS A 183 -21.06 -15.94 -6.57
C LYS A 183 -21.18 -14.42 -6.48
N ILE A 184 -20.31 -13.70 -7.17
CA ILE A 184 -20.37 -12.23 -7.26
C ILE A 184 -21.48 -11.86 -8.26
N PRO A 185 -22.56 -11.18 -7.83
CA PRO A 185 -23.67 -10.82 -8.70
C PRO A 185 -23.20 -10.06 -9.96
N GLY A 186 -23.82 -10.33 -11.11
CA GLY A 186 -23.44 -9.71 -12.38
C GLY A 186 -22.17 -10.27 -13.04
N SER A 187 -21.53 -11.28 -12.45
CA SER A 187 -20.33 -11.93 -13.00
C SER A 187 -20.38 -13.45 -12.87
N GLU A 188 -19.45 -14.14 -13.52
CA GLU A 188 -19.22 -15.59 -13.32
C GLU A 188 -18.20 -15.90 -12.22
N ALA A 189 -17.67 -14.89 -11.55
CA ALA A 189 -16.70 -15.08 -10.48
C ALA A 189 -17.37 -15.61 -9.20
N VAL A 190 -16.65 -16.47 -8.48
CA VAL A 190 -17.01 -16.89 -7.12
C VAL A 190 -15.92 -16.41 -6.18
N ALA A 191 -16.24 -15.50 -5.27
CA ALA A 191 -15.35 -15.12 -4.18
C ALA A 191 -15.24 -16.29 -3.19
N LYS A 192 -14.04 -16.80 -2.98
CA LYS A 192 -13.77 -17.98 -2.14
C LYS A 192 -13.38 -17.57 -0.74
N SER A 193 -12.28 -16.84 -0.63
CA SER A 193 -11.77 -16.37 0.65
C SER A 193 -11.16 -14.99 0.54
N LEU A 194 -11.19 -14.23 1.63
CA LEU A 194 -10.56 -12.93 1.75
C LEU A 194 -9.69 -12.93 2.99
N ARG A 195 -8.37 -12.79 2.85
CA ARG A 195 -7.54 -12.30 3.95
C ARG A 195 -7.68 -10.78 4.00
N LEU A 196 -7.98 -10.21 5.16
CA LEU A 196 -8.06 -8.78 5.38
C LEU A 196 -7.35 -8.39 6.68
N SER A 197 -6.51 -7.38 6.62
CA SER A 197 -5.95 -6.66 7.77
C SER A 197 -6.35 -5.19 7.70
N SER A 198 -5.88 -4.38 8.64
CA SER A 198 -6.09 -2.93 8.57
C SER A 198 -5.43 -2.28 7.35
N ILE A 199 -4.35 -2.85 6.81
CA ILE A 199 -3.58 -2.22 5.71
C ILE A 199 -3.61 -2.96 4.39
N SER A 200 -4.00 -4.23 4.35
CA SER A 200 -3.95 -5.02 3.12
C SER A 200 -5.02 -6.08 3.03
N TYR A 201 -5.22 -6.58 1.82
CA TYR A 201 -6.08 -7.72 1.56
C TYR A 201 -5.51 -8.65 0.49
N THR A 202 -5.91 -9.92 0.57
CA THR A 202 -5.77 -10.90 -0.52
C THR A 202 -7.11 -11.58 -0.75
N LEU A 203 -7.57 -11.61 -2.00
CA LEU A 203 -8.86 -12.20 -2.37
C LEU A 203 -8.64 -13.36 -3.33
N ASP A 204 -9.14 -14.53 -2.94
CA ASP A 204 -9.21 -15.72 -3.78
C ASP A 204 -10.54 -15.82 -4.49
N MET A 205 -10.49 -16.08 -5.80
CA MET A 205 -11.66 -16.24 -6.64
C MET A 205 -11.53 -17.46 -7.54
N GLU A 206 -12.66 -18.13 -7.78
CA GLU A 206 -12.82 -18.88 -9.02
C GLU A 206 -13.17 -17.86 -10.12
N TRP A 207 -12.26 -17.70 -11.08
CA TRP A 207 -12.41 -16.82 -12.23
C TRP A 207 -11.68 -17.44 -13.41
N THR A 208 -12.43 -17.79 -14.45
CA THR A 208 -11.84 -18.39 -15.65
C THR A 208 -11.37 -17.30 -16.61
N TYR A 209 -10.14 -17.46 -17.12
CA TYR A 209 -9.58 -16.59 -18.13
C TYR A 209 -10.53 -16.49 -19.33
N GLN A 210 -10.89 -15.26 -19.64
CA GLN A 210 -11.75 -14.93 -20.75
C GLN A 210 -11.29 -13.62 -21.38
N LYS A 211 -11.56 -13.51 -22.68
CA LYS A 211 -11.29 -12.30 -23.45
C LYS A 211 -12.60 -11.62 -23.82
N GLU A 212 -12.52 -10.32 -24.03
CA GLU A 212 -13.59 -9.52 -24.62
C GLU A 212 -13.05 -8.70 -25.78
N THR A 213 -13.91 -8.41 -26.74
CA THR A 213 -13.59 -7.50 -27.84
C THR A 213 -14.02 -6.09 -27.45
N LEU A 214 -13.09 -5.14 -27.51
CA LEU A 214 -13.36 -3.73 -27.28
C LEU A 214 -13.15 -2.96 -28.59
N SER A 215 -13.95 -1.92 -28.79
CA SER A 215 -13.75 -0.94 -29.86
C SER A 215 -13.03 0.28 -29.32
N GLY A 216 -12.07 0.79 -30.08
CA GLY A 216 -11.38 2.04 -29.78
C GLY A 216 -11.04 2.81 -31.05
N ILE A 217 -10.66 4.07 -30.89
CA ILE A 217 -10.16 4.88 -32.01
C ILE A 217 -8.64 4.72 -32.07
N ASP A 218 -8.12 4.26 -33.20
CA ASP A 218 -6.68 4.25 -33.45
C ASP A 218 -6.17 5.71 -33.48
N PRO A 219 -5.27 6.10 -32.56
CA PRO A 219 -4.82 7.49 -32.45
C PRO A 219 -4.01 7.95 -33.67
N ASN A 220 -3.49 7.04 -34.51
CA ASN A 220 -2.72 7.37 -35.70
C ASN A 220 -3.58 7.56 -36.94
N THR A 221 -4.68 6.80 -37.05
CA THR A 221 -5.52 6.76 -38.25
C THR A 221 -6.89 7.40 -38.07
N GLY A 222 -7.36 7.55 -36.82
CA GLY A 222 -8.68 8.09 -36.49
C GLY A 222 -9.84 7.14 -36.83
N VAL A 223 -9.54 5.89 -37.15
CA VAL A 223 -10.52 4.86 -37.53
C VAL A 223 -10.86 4.01 -36.30
N GLU A 224 -12.12 3.57 -36.22
CA GLU A 224 -12.55 2.60 -35.21
C GLU A 224 -11.90 1.24 -35.49
N VAL A 225 -11.23 0.70 -34.49
CA VAL A 225 -10.58 -0.61 -34.53
C VAL A 225 -11.09 -1.46 -33.37
N GLU A 226 -11.27 -2.74 -33.63
CA GLU A 226 -11.55 -3.74 -32.61
C GLU A 226 -10.24 -4.37 -32.12
N PHE A 227 -10.13 -4.61 -30.83
CA PHE A 227 -9.01 -5.32 -30.24
C PHE A 227 -9.49 -6.26 -29.13
N GLU A 228 -8.82 -7.40 -29.00
CA GLU A 228 -9.06 -8.33 -27.90
C GLU A 228 -8.38 -7.82 -26.62
N HIS A 229 -9.14 -7.75 -25.54
CA HIS A 229 -8.66 -7.44 -24.20
C HIS A 229 -8.93 -8.61 -23.27
N VAL A 230 -8.07 -8.81 -22.26
CA VAL A 230 -8.36 -9.77 -21.19
C VAL A 230 -9.41 -9.14 -20.31
N LYS A 231 -10.55 -9.82 -20.13
CA LYS A 231 -11.58 -9.29 -19.25
C LYS A 231 -11.10 -9.36 -17.81
N ASN A 232 -11.16 -8.23 -17.12
CA ASN A 232 -10.75 -8.15 -15.72
C ASN A 232 -11.77 -8.86 -14.82
N PRO A 233 -11.32 -9.52 -13.73
CA PRO A 233 -12.22 -10.02 -12.71
C PRO A 233 -12.93 -8.85 -12.00
N PRO A 234 -14.06 -9.10 -11.32
CA PRO A 234 -14.67 -8.13 -10.41
C PRO A 234 -13.65 -7.54 -9.43
N MET A 235 -13.66 -6.24 -9.26
CA MET A 235 -12.70 -5.54 -8.39
C MET A 235 -13.30 -5.36 -7.00
N LEU A 236 -12.64 -5.89 -5.98
CA LEU A 236 -12.97 -5.57 -4.59
C LEU A 236 -12.64 -4.09 -4.34
N MET A 237 -13.62 -3.31 -3.92
CA MET A 237 -13.47 -1.86 -3.78
C MET A 237 -13.80 -1.34 -2.39
N GLY A 238 -14.54 -2.10 -1.58
CA GLY A 238 -15.01 -1.59 -0.30
C GLY A 238 -15.60 -2.64 0.63
N LEU A 239 -15.99 -2.17 1.80
CA LEU A 239 -16.42 -2.98 2.94
C LEU A 239 -17.76 -2.50 3.47
N VAL A 240 -18.55 -3.47 3.95
CA VAL A 240 -19.76 -3.22 4.73
C VAL A 240 -19.54 -3.77 6.13
N TYR A 241 -19.82 -2.96 7.15
CA TYR A 241 -19.61 -3.33 8.54
C TYR A 241 -20.90 -3.82 9.20
N GLU A 242 -20.78 -4.43 10.38
CA GLU A 242 -21.90 -4.97 11.16
C GLU A 242 -22.88 -3.91 11.66
N ASP A 243 -22.38 -2.69 11.92
CA ASP A 243 -23.22 -1.54 12.29
C ASP A 243 -24.04 -0.99 11.11
N GLY A 244 -23.84 -1.55 9.91
CA GLY A 244 -24.48 -1.14 8.67
C GLY A 244 -23.76 -0.02 7.94
N SER A 245 -22.65 0.50 8.48
CA SER A 245 -21.82 1.47 7.78
C SER A 245 -21.17 0.86 6.53
N VAL A 246 -20.99 1.69 5.51
CA VAL A 246 -20.48 1.29 4.20
C VAL A 246 -19.29 2.19 3.88
N ARG A 247 -18.16 1.57 3.53
CA ARG A 247 -16.95 2.26 3.08
C ARG A 247 -16.63 1.83 1.66
N GLU A 248 -16.97 2.68 0.72
CA GLU A 248 -16.66 2.51 -0.70
C GLU A 248 -15.26 3.04 -1.01
N ASN A 249 -14.60 2.47 -2.02
CA ASN A 249 -13.32 2.94 -2.55
C ASN A 249 -12.11 2.87 -1.59
N VAL A 250 -12.20 2.08 -0.52
CA VAL A 250 -11.12 1.94 0.49
C VAL A 250 -10.12 0.82 0.18
N LEU A 251 -10.41 -0.05 -0.80
CA LEU A 251 -9.58 -1.21 -1.17
C LEU A 251 -9.00 -1.13 -2.59
N LEU A 252 -8.87 0.08 -3.15
CA LEU A 252 -8.63 0.30 -4.59
C LEU A 252 -7.15 0.16 -5.01
N HIS A 253 -6.54 -1.02 -4.93
CA HIS A 253 -5.28 -1.24 -5.67
C HIS A 253 -5.07 -2.72 -5.98
N MET A 254 -5.63 -3.22 -7.09
CA MET A 254 -5.60 -4.64 -7.39
C MET A 254 -4.48 -4.99 -8.37
N SER A 255 -3.41 -5.58 -7.85
CA SER A 255 -2.60 -6.52 -8.63
C SER A 255 -3.20 -7.90 -8.48
N GLY A 256 -2.97 -8.79 -9.44
CA GLY A 256 -3.42 -10.17 -9.32
C GLY A 256 -2.97 -11.06 -10.45
N HIS A 257 -3.10 -12.36 -10.24
CA HIS A 257 -2.66 -13.36 -11.20
C HIS A 257 -3.51 -14.63 -11.10
N PHE A 258 -3.49 -15.42 -12.18
CA PHE A 258 -4.04 -16.77 -12.14
C PHE A 258 -3.08 -17.68 -11.37
N THR A 259 -3.61 -18.42 -10.40
CA THR A 259 -2.82 -19.27 -9.49
C THR A 259 -2.63 -20.70 -10.00
N ASN A 260 -3.33 -21.08 -11.08
CA ASN A 260 -3.26 -22.39 -11.71
C ASN A 260 -3.03 -22.31 -13.24
N GLU A 261 -2.50 -23.39 -13.81
CA GLU A 261 -2.17 -23.48 -15.24
C GLU A 261 -3.41 -23.41 -16.14
N GLU A 262 -4.54 -23.96 -15.68
CA GLU A 262 -5.82 -23.91 -16.41
C GLU A 262 -6.46 -22.52 -16.40
N ARG A 263 -5.92 -21.59 -15.60
CA ARG A 263 -6.40 -20.20 -15.44
C ARG A 263 -7.88 -20.13 -15.08
N THR A 264 -8.25 -20.87 -14.05
CA THR A 264 -9.60 -20.92 -13.47
C THR A 264 -9.65 -20.37 -12.05
N GLU A 265 -8.49 -20.20 -11.42
CA GLU A 265 -8.33 -19.63 -10.08
C GLU A 265 -7.53 -18.34 -10.19
N TYR A 266 -7.99 -17.30 -9.50
CA TYR A 266 -7.38 -15.98 -9.54
C TYR A 266 -7.21 -15.43 -8.13
N ARG A 267 -6.02 -14.90 -7.84
CA ARG A 267 -5.73 -14.21 -6.59
C ARG A 267 -5.46 -12.75 -6.86
N ALA A 268 -6.18 -11.90 -6.14
CA ALA A 268 -6.04 -10.46 -6.10
C ALA A 268 -5.38 -10.01 -4.80
N TYR A 269 -4.60 -8.93 -4.86
CA TYR A 269 -3.90 -8.33 -3.72
C TYR A 269 -4.02 -6.82 -3.79
N GLY A 270 -4.19 -6.19 -2.64
CA GLY A 270 -4.16 -4.73 -2.52
C GLY A 270 -3.73 -4.28 -1.14
N TYR A 271 -3.31 -3.02 -1.06
CA TYR A 271 -3.22 -2.28 0.19
C TYR A 271 -4.45 -1.37 0.32
N ASN A 272 -4.80 -0.99 1.54
CA ASN A 272 -5.99 -0.22 1.84
C ASN A 272 -5.66 1.28 1.80
N TYR A 273 -6.53 2.09 1.20
CA TYR A 273 -6.38 3.56 1.24
C TYR A 273 -6.81 4.18 2.56
N GLU A 274 -7.63 3.46 3.32
CA GLU A 274 -8.00 3.78 4.70
C GLU A 274 -7.74 2.54 5.56
N MET A 275 -7.39 2.76 6.84
CA MET A 275 -7.20 1.65 7.77
C MET A 275 -8.52 0.91 7.96
N ALA A 276 -8.58 -0.35 7.54
CA ALA A 276 -9.81 -1.14 7.62
C ALA A 276 -10.06 -1.62 9.06
N GLU A 277 -11.32 -1.53 9.50
CA GLU A 277 -11.82 -2.18 10.72
C GLU A 277 -12.16 -3.65 10.43
N TYR A 278 -11.14 -4.39 10.01
CA TYR A 278 -11.30 -5.68 9.38
C TYR A 278 -12.05 -6.72 10.22
N GLU A 279 -12.13 -6.59 11.55
CA GLU A 279 -12.80 -7.53 12.45
C GLU A 279 -14.34 -7.47 12.44
N ASN A 280 -14.91 -6.37 11.95
CA ASN A 280 -16.36 -6.09 12.02
C ASN A 280 -17.03 -6.12 10.64
N VAL A 281 -16.42 -6.80 9.67
CA VAL A 281 -16.90 -6.85 8.28
C VAL A 281 -18.06 -7.85 8.15
N SER A 282 -19.18 -7.37 7.61
CA SER A 282 -20.39 -8.16 7.31
C SER A 282 -20.62 -8.36 5.81
N GLY A 283 -19.90 -7.62 4.96
CA GLY A 283 -19.96 -7.80 3.51
C GLY A 283 -18.86 -7.06 2.76
N LEU A 284 -18.75 -7.41 1.48
CA LEU A 284 -17.78 -6.88 0.52
C LEU A 284 -18.52 -6.16 -0.60
N LEU A 285 -17.89 -5.12 -1.13
CA LEU A 285 -18.38 -4.38 -2.29
C LEU A 285 -17.47 -4.64 -3.48
N PHE A 286 -18.08 -5.05 -4.59
CA PHE A 286 -17.37 -5.33 -5.84
C PHE A 286 -17.84 -4.38 -6.93
N PHE A 287 -16.89 -3.89 -7.72
CA PHE A 287 -17.16 -3.26 -8.99
C PHE A 287 -17.26 -4.33 -10.09
N VAL A 288 -18.40 -4.40 -10.75
CA VAL A 288 -18.69 -5.35 -11.84
C VAL A 288 -19.23 -4.57 -13.03
N GLY A 289 -18.41 -4.39 -14.07
CA GLY A 289 -18.77 -3.54 -15.20
C GLY A 289 -18.84 -2.07 -14.76
N GLU A 290 -20.05 -1.52 -14.66
CA GLU A 290 -20.30 -0.16 -14.14
C GLU A 290 -21.13 -0.18 -12.83
N GLU A 291 -21.41 -1.36 -12.28
CA GLU A 291 -22.26 -1.53 -11.11
C GLU A 291 -21.45 -1.87 -9.85
N VAL A 292 -21.93 -1.40 -8.70
CA VAL A 292 -21.43 -1.81 -7.38
C VAL A 292 -22.38 -2.87 -6.82
N VAL A 293 -21.84 -4.06 -6.54
CA VAL A 293 -22.61 -5.18 -5.99
C VAL A 293 -22.09 -5.58 -4.62
N ARG A 294 -23.00 -6.06 -3.76
CA ARG A 294 -22.67 -6.50 -2.40
C ARG A 294 -22.63 -8.02 -2.32
N VAL A 295 -21.63 -8.55 -1.65
CA VAL A 295 -21.50 -9.97 -1.29
C VAL A 295 -21.37 -10.06 0.24
N PRO A 296 -22.29 -10.72 0.97
CA PRO A 296 -22.16 -10.87 2.42
C PRO A 296 -20.98 -11.78 2.76
N VAL A 297 -20.46 -11.73 3.98
CA VAL A 297 -19.39 -12.64 4.45
C VAL A 297 -19.77 -13.26 5.78
N GLU A 298 -19.33 -14.49 5.99
CA GLU A 298 -19.40 -15.16 7.29
C GLU A 298 -18.18 -14.78 8.13
N LYS A 299 -18.36 -14.72 9.45
CA LYS A 299 -17.25 -14.40 10.35
C LYS A 299 -16.20 -15.53 10.35
N PRO A 300 -14.92 -15.20 10.51
CA PRO A 300 -13.91 -16.18 10.90
C PRO A 300 -14.29 -16.72 12.29
N ASP A 301 -14.19 -18.04 12.48
CA ASP A 301 -14.34 -18.69 13.79
C ASP A 301 -13.29 -18.21 14.81
#